data_AF-A0A401Z784-F1
#
_entry.id   AF-A0A401Z784-F1
#
_cell.length_a   1.000
_cell.length_b   1.000
_cell.length_c   1.000
_cell.angle_alpha   90.00
_cell.angle_beta   90.00
_cell.angle_gamma   90.00
#
_symmetry.space_group_name_H-M   'P 1'
#
loop_
_entity.id
_entity.type
_entity.pdbx_description
1 polymer ?
#
loop_
_entity_poly.entity_id
_entity_poly.type
_entity_poly.pdbx_seq_one_letter_code
_entity_poly.pdbx_strand_id
1 'polypeptide(L)'
;MKHVGLVILTVLIFTLICIPHSILPSFASASTNPALTRLLLATRQVSHDIPLDKDAVLINRKQFACLSRLIPPRCYTPRQILQAYQIRPLFEAGITGKGQTIAIIGFFQSPHLFTDVHIFDQLFGLPDPHLTIFAPLGLMPLDRSNRSQLLAAQEINLDVEWAHAIAPDAKINLVLSKSAGIEDLYATTRFAIQHNLGDVLTQSFGFPETAIAVKMLRKEHALFEEARARGISVFASSGDRGTLEPVYNNVLKLISLGPGVEYPASDPLVTSVGGTHLSLSPSGIYQQEEAWSNRLGATGGGFSRRFLRPSYQDGFVGASRTRGVPDVAYVGDPRTGVPIIFSLKQGPAFIPIGGTSAGAPQWAALAVLGNQLAGRRLGFLNPSLYALSKNPFYPHVFHDVLSGSNTLAVHVLRSTVSFPGYNARQGWDPATGLGSPVANRLLIALAQNKLFNPITLHYTKKTTSARMYIPLRRHWHLAFYGFTRHRHYRRIYRRALILHSDYLHCPLYGYVFFHFYHTYTPRRLIC
;
A
#
# COMPACT_ATOMS: atom_id res chain seq x y z
N MET A 1 0.72 33.29 31.37
CA MET A 1 1.40 32.19 30.63
C MET A 1 0.52 31.66 29.48
N LYS A 2 0.30 32.42 28.39
CA LYS A 2 -0.57 32.00 27.27
C LYS A 2 0.12 31.92 25.89
N HIS A 3 1.43 32.20 25.78
CA HIS A 3 2.13 32.30 24.49
C HIS A 3 3.21 31.24 24.22
N VAL A 4 3.41 30.25 25.10
CA VAL A 4 4.43 29.19 24.89
C VAL A 4 3.88 27.98 24.12
N GLY A 5 2.57 27.70 24.23
CA GLY A 5 1.95 26.53 23.59
C GLY A 5 1.74 26.63 22.07
N LEU A 6 1.72 27.84 21.50
CA LEU A 6 1.45 28.05 20.07
C LEU A 6 2.71 27.90 19.20
N VAL A 7 3.89 28.21 19.74
CA VAL A 7 5.16 28.18 18.99
C VAL A 7 5.63 26.75 18.73
N ILE A 8 5.35 25.82 19.63
CA ILE A 8 5.70 24.39 19.46
C ILE A 8 4.81 23.71 18.40
N LEU A 9 3.56 24.18 18.23
CA LEU A 9 2.60 23.66 17.25
C LEU A 9 3.09 23.93 15.81
N THR A 10 3.64 25.11 15.54
CA THR A 10 4.20 25.46 14.22
C THR A 10 5.54 24.80 13.92
N VAL A 11 6.25 24.29 14.93
CA VAL A 11 7.50 23.54 14.72
C VAL A 11 7.21 22.07 14.44
N LEU A 12 6.38 21.40 15.26
CA LEU A 12 6.13 19.96 15.11
C LEU A 12 5.19 19.57 13.95
N ILE A 13 4.44 20.51 13.37
CA ILE A 13 3.75 20.31 12.08
C ILE A 13 4.74 20.40 10.89
N PHE A 14 5.95 20.95 11.09
CA PHE A 14 6.88 21.28 10.00
C PHE A 14 8.28 20.64 10.07
N THR A 15 8.70 20.05 11.20
CA THR A 15 10.05 19.47 11.36
C THR A 15 10.13 17.98 11.02
N LEU A 16 9.84 17.62 9.75
CA LEU A 16 10.55 16.53 9.06
C LEU A 16 10.48 16.61 7.53
N ILE A 17 10.43 17.82 6.96
CA ILE A 17 10.58 18.03 5.50
C ILE A 17 11.74 18.99 5.25
N CYS A 18 12.96 18.48 5.44
CA CYS A 18 14.23 19.13 5.14
C CYS A 18 14.95 18.41 3.99
N ILE A 19 14.86 18.96 2.78
CA ILE A 19 15.80 18.68 1.69
C ILE A 19 16.69 19.92 1.54
N PRO A 20 17.99 19.87 1.91
CA PRO A 20 18.91 20.91 1.49
C PRO A 20 19.28 20.70 0.01
N HIS A 21 18.96 21.68 -0.83
CA HIS A 21 19.63 21.83 -2.12
C HIS A 21 21.00 22.52 -1.95
N SER A 22 21.83 22.44 -2.99
CA SER A 22 23.16 23.07 -3.12
C SER A 22 24.28 22.62 -2.16
N ILE A 23 25.04 21.61 -2.60
CA ILE A 23 26.51 21.63 -2.50
C ILE A 23 27.07 21.30 -3.88
N LEU A 24 27.72 22.28 -4.51
CA LEU A 24 28.65 22.07 -5.62
C LEU A 24 30.00 21.64 -5.02
N PRO A 25 30.63 20.55 -5.45
CA PRO A 25 31.99 20.24 -5.04
C PRO A 25 32.98 21.10 -5.82
N SER A 26 33.68 21.98 -5.11
CA SER A 26 34.85 22.68 -5.63
C SER A 26 35.98 21.68 -5.93
N PHE A 27 36.67 21.85 -7.07
CA PHE A 27 37.84 21.05 -7.41
C PHE A 27 39.02 21.37 -6.48
N ALA A 28 39.64 20.34 -5.91
CA ALA A 28 41.00 20.41 -5.39
C ALA A 28 41.72 19.05 -5.51
N SER A 29 42.76 19.09 -6.36
CA SER A 29 44.02 18.32 -6.36
C SER A 29 44.04 16.79 -6.40
N ALA A 30 44.91 16.29 -7.27
CA ALA A 30 45.10 14.86 -7.54
C ALA A 30 45.91 14.14 -6.44
N SER A 31 45.61 12.85 -6.27
CA SER A 31 46.56 11.86 -5.75
C SER A 31 46.60 10.69 -6.72
N THR A 32 47.77 10.45 -7.31
CA THR A 32 47.99 9.41 -8.32
C THR A 32 48.31 8.07 -7.65
N ASN A 33 47.55 7.01 -7.97
CA ASN A 33 48.00 5.65 -7.69
C ASN A 33 47.62 4.68 -8.85
N PRO A 34 48.53 4.41 -9.80
CA PRO A 34 48.23 3.70 -11.03
C PRO A 34 48.41 2.18 -10.90
N ALA A 35 47.50 1.50 -10.19
CA ALA A 35 47.66 0.06 -9.90
C ALA A 35 46.37 -0.80 -9.95
N LEU A 36 45.27 -0.32 -10.55
CA LEU A 36 44.00 -1.07 -10.66
C LEU A 36 43.37 -1.12 -12.07
N THR A 37 44.07 -0.62 -13.09
CA THR A 37 43.56 -0.52 -14.46
C THR A 37 43.91 -1.74 -15.31
N ARG A 38 43.38 -2.95 -15.00
CA ARG A 38 43.28 -4.09 -15.95
C ARG A 38 42.61 -5.36 -15.38
N LEU A 39 41.34 -5.29 -15.00
CA LEU A 39 40.38 -6.38 -15.25
C LEU A 39 38.95 -5.92 -14.96
N LEU A 40 38.15 -5.73 -16.01
CA LEU A 40 36.70 -6.01 -15.97
C LEU A 40 36.22 -6.10 -17.42
N LEU A 41 35.70 -7.27 -17.76
CA LEU A 41 35.19 -7.60 -19.09
C LEU A 41 34.00 -6.71 -19.44
N ALA A 42 33.66 -6.70 -20.73
CA ALA A 42 32.51 -5.99 -21.28
C ALA A 42 31.17 -6.42 -20.64
N THR A 43 30.82 -5.81 -19.51
CA THR A 43 29.45 -5.74 -19.05
C THR A 43 28.70 -4.85 -20.04
N ARG A 44 27.97 -5.50 -20.96
CA ARG A 44 26.99 -4.83 -21.80
C ARG A 44 26.05 -4.06 -20.87
N GLN A 45 26.20 -2.74 -20.82
CA GLN A 45 25.49 -1.88 -19.88
C GLN A 45 24.00 -2.04 -20.19
N VAL A 46 23.28 -2.77 -19.33
CA VAL A 46 21.82 -2.94 -19.45
C VAL A 46 21.20 -1.61 -19.05
N SER A 47 21.10 -0.72 -20.02
CA SER A 47 20.33 0.51 -19.90
C SER A 47 18.92 0.13 -19.44
N HIS A 48 18.47 0.77 -18.36
CA HIS A 48 17.08 0.70 -17.95
C HIS A 48 16.30 1.66 -18.84
N ASP A 49 16.31 1.38 -20.15
CA ASP A 49 15.57 2.13 -21.14
C ASP A 49 14.10 1.83 -20.94
N ILE A 50 13.52 2.60 -20.01
CA ILE A 50 12.08 2.66 -19.80
C ILE A 50 11.46 3.14 -21.10
N PRO A 51 10.54 2.37 -21.70
CA PRO A 51 9.76 2.85 -22.82
C PRO A 51 8.75 3.87 -22.28
N LEU A 52 9.20 5.12 -22.21
CA LEU A 52 8.31 6.28 -22.30
C LEU A 52 7.59 6.22 -23.64
N ASP A 53 6.40 6.81 -23.73
CA ASP A 53 5.77 6.94 -25.04
C ASP A 53 6.66 7.76 -25.99
N LYS A 54 6.62 7.42 -27.28
CA LYS A 54 7.44 8.06 -28.31
C LYS A 54 7.00 9.50 -28.58
N ASP A 55 5.71 9.78 -28.32
CA ASP A 55 5.08 11.08 -28.54
C ASP A 55 5.04 11.95 -27.26
N ALA A 56 5.66 11.49 -26.17
CA ALA A 56 5.71 12.22 -24.91
C ALA A 56 6.31 13.63 -25.05
N VAL A 57 5.62 14.61 -24.44
CA VAL A 57 6.03 16.02 -24.37
C VAL A 57 7.50 16.17 -23.95
N LEU A 58 8.18 17.18 -24.49
CA LEU A 58 9.61 17.53 -24.27
C LEU A 58 9.96 17.97 -22.84
N ILE A 59 9.54 17.20 -21.84
CA ILE A 59 10.06 17.24 -20.48
C ILE A 59 11.51 16.76 -20.54
N ASN A 60 12.40 17.64 -20.08
CA ASN A 60 13.84 17.46 -20.21
C ASN A 60 14.27 16.10 -19.64
N ARG A 61 14.88 15.24 -20.47
CA ARG A 61 15.30 13.87 -20.09
C ARG A 61 16.13 13.80 -18.79
N LYS A 62 16.79 14.89 -18.39
CA LYS A 62 17.51 15.01 -17.11
C LYS A 62 16.61 14.94 -15.86
N GLN A 63 15.30 15.16 -15.97
CA GLN A 63 14.36 15.13 -14.84
C GLN A 63 13.95 13.70 -14.42
N PHE A 64 14.02 12.71 -15.32
CA PHE A 64 13.70 11.31 -15.04
C PHE A 64 14.81 10.54 -14.29
N ALA A 65 15.58 11.22 -13.45
CA ALA A 65 16.78 10.66 -12.83
C ALA A 65 16.51 9.51 -11.85
N CYS A 66 15.30 9.41 -11.27
CA CYS A 66 14.92 8.26 -10.43
C CYS A 66 14.43 7.05 -11.24
N LEU A 67 13.94 7.25 -12.47
CA LEU A 67 13.51 6.17 -13.36
C LEU A 67 14.71 5.41 -13.95
N SER A 68 15.78 6.12 -14.28
CA SER A 68 17.00 5.53 -14.88
C SER A 68 17.98 4.91 -13.86
N ARG A 69 17.61 4.82 -12.57
CA ARG A 69 18.48 4.36 -11.48
C ARG A 69 18.14 2.96 -10.97
N LEU A 70 19.18 2.12 -10.91
CA LEU A 70 19.18 0.83 -10.21
C LEU A 70 19.15 0.96 -8.67
N ILE A 71 19.62 2.08 -8.12
CA ILE A 71 19.89 2.28 -6.69
C ILE A 71 19.07 3.48 -6.19
N PRO A 72 18.47 3.41 -4.98
CA PRO A 72 17.76 4.54 -4.37
C PRO A 72 18.56 5.86 -4.30
N PRO A 73 17.92 7.04 -4.50
CA PRO A 73 16.50 7.21 -4.81
C PRO A 73 16.18 6.80 -6.24
N ARG A 74 15.23 5.86 -6.36
CA ARG A 74 14.62 5.37 -7.59
C ARG A 74 13.10 5.50 -7.48
N CYS A 75 12.40 5.45 -8.60
CA CYS A 75 10.95 5.52 -8.66
C CYS A 75 10.44 4.51 -9.70
N TYR A 76 9.19 4.07 -9.58
CA TYR A 76 8.60 3.05 -10.45
C TYR A 76 7.50 3.61 -11.34
N THR A 77 7.52 3.26 -12.63
CA THR A 77 6.46 3.64 -13.57
C THR A 77 5.15 2.89 -13.28
N PRO A 78 4.00 3.40 -13.76
CA PRO A 78 2.74 2.65 -13.74
C PRO A 78 2.89 1.21 -14.23
N ARG A 79 3.58 0.99 -15.35
CA ARG A 79 3.85 -0.35 -15.90
C ARG A 79 4.61 -1.27 -14.93
N GLN A 80 5.58 -0.73 -14.18
CA GLN A 80 6.33 -1.51 -13.18
C GLN A 80 5.46 -1.86 -11.97
N ILE A 81 4.64 -0.93 -11.48
CA ILE A 81 3.70 -1.16 -10.38
C ILE A 81 2.60 -2.17 -10.78
N LEU A 82 2.00 -2.01 -11.97
CA LEU A 82 1.01 -2.94 -12.53
C LEU A 82 1.57 -4.37 -12.71
N GLN A 83 2.87 -4.50 -12.94
CA GLN A 83 3.57 -5.80 -13.01
C GLN A 83 3.90 -6.35 -11.61
N ALA A 84 4.41 -5.50 -10.71
CA ALA A 84 4.82 -5.90 -9.35
C ALA A 84 3.67 -6.53 -8.57
N TYR A 85 2.52 -5.85 -8.53
CA TYR A 85 1.33 -6.29 -7.79
C TYR A 85 0.37 -7.15 -8.62
N GLN A 86 0.82 -7.67 -9.78
CA GLN A 86 0.05 -8.58 -10.65
C GLN A 86 -1.32 -8.03 -11.08
N ILE A 87 -1.37 -6.75 -11.46
CA ILE A 87 -2.58 -6.06 -11.93
C ILE A 87 -2.76 -6.27 -13.44
N ARG A 88 -1.68 -6.32 -14.23
CA ARG A 88 -1.73 -6.52 -15.69
C ARG A 88 -2.63 -7.68 -16.18
N PRO A 89 -2.69 -8.87 -15.54
CA PRO A 89 -3.60 -9.94 -15.95
C PRO A 89 -5.10 -9.57 -15.87
N LEU A 90 -5.46 -8.57 -15.06
CA LEU A 90 -6.83 -8.03 -14.99
C LEU A 90 -7.13 -7.16 -16.21
N PHE A 91 -6.19 -6.29 -16.60
CA PHE A 91 -6.32 -5.45 -17.80
C PHE A 91 -6.39 -6.31 -19.07
N GLU A 92 -5.59 -7.37 -19.15
CA GLU A 92 -5.63 -8.38 -20.22
C GLU A 92 -6.95 -9.16 -20.28
N ALA A 93 -7.72 -9.17 -19.19
CA ALA A 93 -9.08 -9.70 -19.11
C ALA A 93 -10.18 -8.63 -19.27
N GLY A 94 -9.83 -7.38 -19.60
CA GLY A 94 -10.77 -6.27 -19.76
C GLY A 94 -11.27 -5.64 -18.45
N ILE A 95 -10.59 -5.90 -17.34
CA ILE A 95 -10.89 -5.37 -16.01
C ILE A 95 -9.98 -4.17 -15.73
N THR A 96 -10.49 -2.98 -15.98
CA THR A 96 -9.77 -1.69 -16.08
C THR A 96 -10.41 -0.58 -15.25
N GLY A 97 -11.46 -0.89 -14.48
CA GLY A 97 -12.27 0.07 -13.72
C GLY A 97 -13.51 0.56 -14.48
N LYS A 98 -13.74 0.04 -15.69
CA LYS A 98 -14.79 0.50 -16.60
C LYS A 98 -16.18 0.48 -15.96
N GLY A 99 -16.84 1.63 -15.99
CA GLY A 99 -18.19 1.80 -15.44
C GLY A 99 -18.24 1.91 -13.91
N GLN A 100 -17.09 2.04 -13.25
CA GLN A 100 -16.98 2.37 -11.82
C GLN A 100 -16.54 3.82 -11.62
N THR A 101 -16.68 4.32 -10.40
CA THR A 101 -16.30 5.68 -10.00
C THR A 101 -15.50 5.67 -8.69
N ILE A 102 -14.36 6.36 -8.66
CA ILE A 102 -13.53 6.60 -7.48
C ILE A 102 -13.85 8.00 -6.96
N ALA A 103 -14.28 8.13 -5.71
CA ALA A 103 -14.36 9.42 -5.02
C ALA A 103 -13.05 9.68 -4.27
N ILE A 104 -12.35 10.76 -4.61
CA ILE A 104 -11.13 11.20 -3.94
C ILE A 104 -11.48 12.41 -3.09
N ILE A 105 -11.29 12.36 -1.77
CA ILE A 105 -11.51 13.53 -0.91
C ILE A 105 -10.20 14.27 -0.73
N GLY A 106 -10.15 15.52 -1.17
CA GLY A 106 -9.00 16.41 -1.02
C GLY A 106 -9.38 17.73 -0.34
N PHE A 107 -8.42 18.64 -0.21
CA PHE A 107 -8.65 19.98 0.33
C PHE A 107 -7.77 21.05 -0.34
N PHE A 108 -8.23 22.31 -0.29
CA PHE A 108 -7.72 23.38 -1.16
C PHE A 108 -7.93 23.03 -2.65
N GLN A 109 -6.92 23.24 -3.52
CA GLN A 109 -7.03 22.97 -4.95
C GLN A 109 -5.66 22.76 -5.61
N SER A 110 -5.63 22.03 -6.72
CA SER A 110 -4.52 22.01 -7.68
C SER A 110 -4.98 22.65 -9.01
N PRO A 111 -4.65 23.93 -9.28
CA PRO A 111 -5.19 24.67 -10.44
C PRO A 111 -4.75 24.14 -11.81
N HIS A 112 -3.69 23.33 -11.87
CA HIS A 112 -3.09 22.80 -13.11
C HIS A 112 -3.35 21.30 -13.31
N LEU A 113 -4.14 20.68 -12.43
CA LEU A 113 -4.36 19.24 -12.36
C LEU A 113 -4.69 18.58 -13.71
N PHE A 114 -5.62 19.14 -14.49
CA PHE A 114 -5.97 18.58 -15.80
C PHE A 114 -4.79 18.54 -16.78
N THR A 115 -3.94 19.57 -16.76
CA THR A 115 -2.73 19.63 -17.60
C THR A 115 -1.65 18.68 -17.09
N ASP A 116 -1.47 18.61 -15.77
CA ASP A 116 -0.46 17.73 -15.16
C ASP A 116 -0.80 16.25 -15.38
N VAL A 117 -2.06 15.84 -15.17
CA VAL A 117 -2.53 14.47 -15.39
C VAL A 117 -2.46 14.09 -16.88
N HIS A 118 -2.90 14.96 -17.79
CA HIS A 118 -2.73 14.72 -19.24
C HIS A 118 -1.26 14.47 -19.61
N ILE A 119 -0.32 15.24 -19.05
CA ILE A 119 1.12 15.04 -19.26
C ILE A 119 1.61 13.71 -18.66
N PHE A 120 1.14 13.34 -17.47
CA PHE A 120 1.42 12.03 -16.85
C PHE A 120 0.93 10.88 -17.75
N ASP A 121 -0.27 11.01 -18.31
CA ASP A 121 -0.88 10.01 -19.17
C ASP A 121 -0.13 9.85 -20.49
N GLN A 122 0.22 10.95 -21.16
CA GLN A 122 1.07 10.94 -22.35
C GLN A 122 2.47 10.35 -22.09
N LEU A 123 3.04 10.54 -20.88
CA LEU A 123 4.35 9.97 -20.52
C LEU A 123 4.31 8.44 -20.37
N PHE A 124 3.19 7.90 -19.89
CA PHE A 124 3.05 6.50 -19.51
C PHE A 124 2.12 5.67 -20.41
N GLY A 125 1.57 6.27 -21.47
CA GLY A 125 0.71 5.59 -22.45
C GLY A 125 -0.69 5.28 -21.90
N LEU A 126 -1.24 6.17 -21.08
CA LEU A 126 -2.60 6.08 -20.53
C LEU A 126 -3.56 6.98 -21.35
N PRO A 127 -4.86 6.69 -21.37
CA PRO A 127 -5.86 7.64 -21.86
C PRO A 127 -6.09 8.76 -20.83
N ASP A 128 -6.52 9.96 -21.25
CA ASP A 128 -6.94 11.01 -20.31
C ASP A 128 -8.13 10.54 -19.43
N PRO A 129 -8.18 10.89 -18.13
CA PRO A 129 -9.22 10.41 -17.22
C PRO A 129 -10.58 11.07 -17.45
N HIS A 130 -11.63 10.34 -17.09
CA HIS A 130 -12.94 10.94 -16.82
C HIS A 130 -12.97 11.62 -15.45
N LEU A 131 -12.24 12.75 -15.32
CA LEU A 131 -12.09 13.53 -14.10
C LEU A 131 -13.17 14.62 -13.97
N THR A 132 -13.88 14.64 -12.84
CA THR A 132 -14.82 15.71 -12.45
C THR A 132 -14.44 16.26 -11.07
N ILE A 133 -14.43 17.59 -10.91
CA ILE A 133 -14.11 18.25 -9.64
C ILE A 133 -15.39 18.80 -9.00
N PHE A 134 -15.62 18.46 -7.74
CA PHE A 134 -16.70 18.97 -6.89
C PHE A 134 -16.10 19.80 -5.76
N ALA A 135 -16.72 20.94 -5.43
CA ALA A 135 -16.29 21.80 -4.33
C ALA A 135 -17.51 22.31 -3.53
N PRO A 136 -18.16 21.46 -2.71
CA PRO A 136 -19.47 21.75 -2.11
C PRO A 136 -19.47 22.94 -1.14
N LEU A 137 -18.29 23.36 -0.64
CA LEU A 137 -18.11 24.51 0.24
C LEU A 137 -17.41 25.70 -0.47
N GLY A 138 -17.24 25.61 -1.79
CA GLY A 138 -16.37 26.48 -2.57
C GLY A 138 -14.87 26.19 -2.35
N LEU A 139 -14.02 26.83 -3.16
CA LEU A 139 -12.56 26.71 -3.10
C LEU A 139 -11.93 27.99 -2.55
N MET A 140 -10.81 27.84 -1.84
CA MET A 140 -9.90 28.95 -1.53
C MET A 140 -8.87 29.11 -2.67
N PRO A 141 -8.63 30.32 -3.22
CA PRO A 141 -7.56 30.56 -4.19
C PRO A 141 -6.20 30.03 -3.70
N LEU A 142 -5.43 29.38 -4.57
CA LEU A 142 -4.11 28.85 -4.23
C LEU A 142 -3.10 29.98 -3.96
N ASP A 143 -2.73 30.14 -2.69
CA ASP A 143 -1.61 30.95 -2.26
C ASP A 143 -0.30 30.17 -2.45
N ARG A 144 0.47 30.53 -3.48
CA ARG A 144 1.78 29.94 -3.78
C ARG A 144 2.91 30.32 -2.79
N SER A 145 2.62 31.08 -1.75
CA SER A 145 3.50 31.27 -0.59
C SER A 145 3.13 30.35 0.58
N ASN A 146 1.90 29.84 0.62
CA ASN A 146 1.42 28.93 1.64
C ASN A 146 1.87 27.49 1.35
N ARG A 147 2.89 27.03 2.10
CA ARG A 147 3.47 25.68 1.96
C ARG A 147 2.42 24.57 2.13
N SER A 148 1.45 24.73 3.02
CA SER A 148 0.41 23.71 3.25
C SER A 148 -0.54 23.58 2.07
N GLN A 149 -0.87 24.68 1.38
CA GLN A 149 -1.69 24.62 0.17
C GLN A 149 -0.91 24.04 -1.02
N LEU A 150 0.38 24.35 -1.14
CA LEU A 150 1.23 23.73 -2.18
C LEU A 150 1.40 22.22 -1.97
N LEU A 151 1.58 21.76 -0.73
CA LEU A 151 1.65 20.33 -0.42
C LEU A 151 0.31 19.63 -0.71
N ALA A 152 -0.82 20.22 -0.34
CA ALA A 152 -2.14 19.68 -0.68
C ALA A 152 -2.40 19.63 -2.20
N ALA A 153 -1.86 20.60 -2.96
CA ALA A 153 -1.94 20.56 -4.42
C ALA A 153 -1.09 19.40 -5.02
N GLN A 154 0.08 19.12 -4.45
CA GLN A 154 0.90 17.95 -4.82
C GLN A 154 0.19 16.63 -4.48
N GLU A 155 -0.47 16.59 -3.32
CA GLU A 155 -1.26 15.46 -2.85
C GLU A 155 -2.42 15.15 -3.80
N ILE A 156 -3.17 16.17 -4.22
CA ILE A 156 -4.27 16.04 -5.19
C ILE A 156 -3.78 15.44 -6.52
N ASN A 157 -2.60 15.84 -7.00
CA ASN A 157 -2.01 15.24 -8.20
C ASN A 157 -1.63 13.77 -7.97
N LEU A 158 -0.94 13.44 -6.86
CA LEU A 158 -0.62 12.05 -6.49
C LEU A 158 -1.87 11.16 -6.45
N ASP A 159 -2.91 11.60 -5.76
CA ASP A 159 -4.14 10.82 -5.61
C ASP A 159 -4.82 10.55 -6.95
N VAL A 160 -4.93 11.55 -7.81
CA VAL A 160 -5.62 11.44 -9.10
C VAL A 160 -4.79 10.62 -10.09
N GLU A 161 -3.51 10.93 -10.27
CA GLU A 161 -2.62 10.24 -11.21
C GLU A 161 -2.49 8.75 -10.87
N TRP A 162 -2.39 8.39 -9.58
CA TRP A 162 -2.20 7.00 -9.18
C TRP A 162 -3.49 6.21 -8.95
N ALA A 163 -4.63 6.86 -8.67
CA ALA A 163 -5.92 6.20 -8.85
C ALA A 163 -6.15 5.83 -10.33
N HIS A 164 -5.88 6.78 -11.23
CA HIS A 164 -6.05 6.61 -12.68
C HIS A 164 -5.12 5.55 -13.28
N ALA A 165 -3.82 5.58 -12.94
CA ALA A 165 -2.83 4.61 -13.40
C ALA A 165 -3.19 3.14 -13.10
N ILE A 166 -3.98 2.89 -12.04
CA ILE A 166 -4.41 1.56 -11.60
C ILE A 166 -5.80 1.20 -12.13
N ALA A 167 -6.66 2.17 -12.44
CA ALA A 167 -8.02 1.95 -12.97
C ALA A 167 -8.36 2.96 -14.08
N PRO A 168 -7.71 2.87 -15.27
CA PRO A 168 -7.74 3.94 -16.29
C PRO A 168 -9.09 4.15 -16.98
N ASP A 169 -10.03 3.18 -16.89
CA ASP A 169 -11.40 3.33 -17.41
C ASP A 169 -12.41 3.73 -16.31
N ALA A 170 -11.97 3.95 -15.07
CA ALA A 170 -12.82 4.45 -14.00
C ALA A 170 -13.04 5.96 -14.11
N LYS A 171 -14.21 6.42 -13.66
CA LYS A 171 -14.44 7.85 -13.45
C LYS A 171 -13.77 8.28 -12.15
N ILE A 172 -13.21 9.50 -12.12
CA ILE A 172 -12.65 10.09 -10.91
C ILE A 172 -13.46 11.32 -10.53
N ASN A 173 -14.09 11.27 -9.37
CA ASN A 173 -14.77 12.40 -8.76
C ASN A 173 -13.89 12.93 -7.63
N LEU A 174 -13.12 13.98 -7.92
CA LEU A 174 -12.32 14.69 -6.94
C LEU A 174 -13.23 15.67 -6.17
N VAL A 175 -13.38 15.46 -4.86
CA VAL A 175 -14.29 16.22 -3.99
C VAL A 175 -13.46 17.04 -3.00
N LEU A 176 -13.34 18.34 -3.28
CA LEU A 176 -12.44 19.26 -2.60
C LEU A 176 -13.15 20.01 -1.46
N SER A 177 -12.58 19.89 -0.27
CA SER A 177 -12.86 20.74 0.87
C SER A 177 -12.21 22.11 0.71
N LYS A 178 -12.91 23.15 1.18
CA LYS A 178 -12.41 24.53 1.21
C LYS A 178 -11.12 24.67 2.02
N SER A 179 -10.93 23.85 3.05
CA SER A 179 -9.76 23.87 3.94
C SER A 179 -9.42 22.49 4.50
N ALA A 180 -8.25 22.37 5.12
CA ALA A 180 -7.85 21.21 5.93
C ALA A 180 -8.57 21.13 7.30
N GLY A 181 -9.60 21.97 7.54
CA GLY A 181 -10.36 21.96 8.79
C GLY A 181 -11.28 20.75 8.89
N ILE A 182 -11.29 20.07 10.04
CA ILE A 182 -12.04 18.82 10.25
C ILE A 182 -13.55 18.96 9.97
N GLU A 183 -14.20 20.08 10.31
CA GLU A 183 -15.63 20.28 9.99
C GLU A 183 -15.89 20.45 8.48
N ASP A 184 -14.97 21.11 7.74
CA ASP A 184 -15.07 21.25 6.28
C ASP A 184 -14.84 19.89 5.61
N LEU A 185 -13.81 19.14 6.04
CA LEU A 185 -13.52 17.78 5.57
C LEU A 185 -14.68 16.81 5.83
N TYR A 186 -15.27 16.84 7.03
CA TYR A 186 -16.47 16.06 7.36
C TYR A 186 -17.64 16.43 6.44
N ALA A 187 -17.89 17.71 6.21
CA ALA A 187 -18.98 18.17 5.35
C ALA A 187 -18.76 17.77 3.87
N THR A 188 -17.52 17.81 3.38
CA THR A 188 -17.12 17.35 2.03
C THR A 188 -17.24 15.84 1.87
N THR A 189 -16.75 15.06 2.83
CA THR A 189 -16.88 13.59 2.86
C THR A 189 -18.37 13.20 2.91
N ARG A 190 -19.17 13.91 3.71
CA ARG A 190 -20.63 13.72 3.78
C ARG A 190 -21.31 14.01 2.45
N PHE A 191 -20.94 15.10 1.77
CA PHE A 191 -21.47 15.41 0.44
C PHE A 191 -21.17 14.27 -0.55
N ALA A 192 -19.93 13.77 -0.59
CA ALA A 192 -19.54 12.67 -1.47
C ALA A 192 -20.36 11.39 -1.24
N ILE A 193 -20.59 11.00 0.02
CA ILE A 193 -21.35 9.80 0.39
C ILE A 193 -22.85 9.99 0.10
N GLN A 194 -23.43 11.13 0.48
CA GLN A 194 -24.87 11.38 0.34
C GLN A 194 -25.31 11.52 -1.13
N HIS A 195 -24.48 12.15 -1.96
CA HIS A 195 -24.68 12.22 -3.41
C HIS A 195 -24.16 10.99 -4.18
N ASN A 196 -23.64 9.97 -3.47
CA ASN A 196 -23.13 8.72 -4.05
C ASN A 196 -22.07 8.95 -5.15
N LEU A 197 -21.12 9.85 -4.92
CA LEU A 197 -20.12 10.27 -5.91
C LEU A 197 -19.03 9.23 -6.18
N GLY A 198 -19.08 8.05 -5.57
CA GLY A 198 -18.13 6.96 -5.80
C GLY A 198 -18.72 5.60 -5.46
N ASP A 199 -18.17 4.56 -6.08
CA ASP A 199 -18.29 3.16 -5.65
C ASP A 199 -17.27 2.84 -4.54
N VAL A 200 -16.22 3.65 -4.47
CA VAL A 200 -15.20 3.67 -3.42
C VAL A 200 -14.90 5.13 -3.04
N LEU A 201 -14.35 5.34 -1.84
CA LEU A 201 -13.91 6.65 -1.33
C LEU A 201 -12.50 6.52 -0.76
N THR A 202 -11.60 7.44 -1.09
CA THR A 202 -10.22 7.50 -0.56
C THR A 202 -9.90 8.85 0.08
N GLN A 203 -9.10 8.83 1.14
CA GLN A 203 -8.64 9.99 1.92
C GLN A 203 -7.14 9.87 2.19
N SER A 204 -6.31 10.63 1.46
CA SER A 204 -4.86 10.69 1.66
C SER A 204 -4.48 11.80 2.65
N PHE A 205 -5.11 11.77 3.83
CA PHE A 205 -4.83 12.71 4.91
C PHE A 205 -5.17 12.09 6.26
N GLY A 206 -4.51 12.57 7.30
CA GLY A 206 -4.76 12.11 8.66
C GLY A 206 -4.49 13.18 9.71
N PHE A 207 -5.13 13.00 10.86
CA PHE A 207 -4.88 13.75 12.09
C PHE A 207 -4.54 12.77 13.21
N PRO A 208 -3.75 13.17 14.22
CA PRO A 208 -3.57 12.37 15.43
C PRO A 208 -4.94 12.01 16.02
N GLU A 209 -5.28 10.73 16.12
CA GLU A 209 -6.64 10.27 16.49
C GLU A 209 -7.13 10.91 17.81
N THR A 210 -6.22 11.14 18.75
CA THR A 210 -6.54 11.76 20.04
C THR A 210 -6.82 13.26 19.96
N ALA A 211 -6.31 13.97 18.94
CA ALA A 211 -6.55 15.39 18.70
C ALA A 211 -7.99 15.68 18.21
N ILE A 212 -8.69 14.66 17.71
CA ILE A 212 -10.09 14.80 17.29
C ILE A 212 -11.01 14.67 18.51
N ALA A 213 -11.96 15.60 18.62
CA ALA A 213 -13.00 15.56 19.65
C ALA A 213 -13.86 14.30 19.50
N VAL A 214 -14.16 13.61 20.60
CA VAL A 214 -14.96 12.36 20.62
C VAL A 214 -16.33 12.52 19.94
N LYS A 215 -16.94 13.72 20.01
CA LYS A 215 -18.19 14.03 19.31
C LYS A 215 -18.02 13.99 17.78
N MET A 216 -16.87 14.45 17.26
CA MET A 216 -16.60 14.42 15.82
C MET A 216 -16.28 13.00 15.35
N LEU A 217 -15.43 12.26 16.06
CA LEU A 217 -15.15 10.84 15.76
C LEU A 217 -16.46 10.03 15.64
N ARG A 218 -17.44 10.27 16.51
CA ARG A 218 -18.77 9.63 16.42
C ARG A 218 -19.61 10.09 15.22
N LYS A 219 -19.52 11.37 14.81
CA LYS A 219 -20.22 11.89 13.62
C LYS A 219 -19.65 11.26 12.34
N GLU A 220 -18.33 11.20 12.23
CA GLU A 220 -17.65 10.67 11.04
C GLU A 220 -17.70 9.13 10.97
N HIS A 221 -17.62 8.44 12.11
CA HIS A 221 -17.90 6.99 12.16
C HIS A 221 -19.32 6.64 11.69
N ALA A 222 -20.34 7.37 12.14
CA ALA A 222 -21.73 7.18 11.68
C ALA A 222 -21.90 7.51 10.18
N LEU A 223 -21.08 8.40 9.64
CA LEU A 223 -21.02 8.67 8.21
C LEU A 223 -20.37 7.51 7.43
N PHE A 224 -19.34 6.86 7.97
CA PHE A 224 -18.80 5.62 7.41
C PHE A 224 -19.75 4.42 7.55
N GLU A 225 -20.64 4.41 8.56
CA GLU A 225 -21.78 3.47 8.59
C GLU A 225 -22.76 3.71 7.43
N GLU A 226 -23.03 4.97 7.07
CA GLU A 226 -23.81 5.32 5.88
C GLU A 226 -23.11 4.88 4.58
N ALA A 227 -21.79 5.10 4.46
CA ALA A 227 -20.99 4.63 3.34
C ALA A 227 -21.07 3.10 3.18
N ARG A 228 -20.88 2.36 4.28
CA ARG A 228 -21.04 0.89 4.34
C ARG A 228 -22.43 0.46 3.89
N ALA A 229 -23.49 1.12 4.36
CA ALA A 229 -24.87 0.82 3.99
C ALA A 229 -25.16 1.06 2.50
N ARG A 230 -24.49 2.05 1.88
CA ARG A 230 -24.50 2.32 0.43
C ARG A 230 -23.54 1.43 -0.37
N GLY A 231 -22.84 0.49 0.29
CA GLY A 231 -21.86 -0.39 -0.32
C GLY A 231 -20.58 0.32 -0.80
N ILE A 232 -20.30 1.53 -0.32
CA ILE A 232 -19.08 2.28 -0.67
C ILE A 232 -17.91 1.74 0.18
N SER A 233 -16.84 1.27 -0.47
CA SER A 233 -15.59 0.92 0.23
C SER A 233 -14.83 2.20 0.61
N VAL A 234 -14.40 2.35 1.87
CA VAL A 234 -13.64 3.52 2.32
C VAL A 234 -12.17 3.15 2.59
N PHE A 235 -11.25 3.99 2.13
CA PHE A 235 -9.80 3.85 2.27
C PHE A 235 -9.18 5.11 2.86
N ALA A 236 -8.12 4.95 3.66
CA ALA A 236 -7.32 6.09 4.12
C ALA A 236 -5.85 5.70 4.29
N SER A 237 -4.95 6.66 4.04
CA SER A 237 -3.52 6.52 4.31
C SER A 237 -3.28 6.41 5.83
N SER A 238 -2.39 5.51 6.27
CA SER A 238 -2.20 5.24 7.70
C SER A 238 -1.34 6.29 8.44
N GLY A 239 -0.67 7.17 7.70
CA GLY A 239 0.22 8.22 8.19
C GLY A 239 1.68 7.99 7.78
N ASP A 240 2.50 9.04 7.84
CA ASP A 240 3.91 8.99 7.35
C ASP A 240 4.95 9.18 8.46
N ARG A 241 4.49 9.08 9.72
CA ARG A 241 5.24 9.43 10.94
C ARG A 241 5.54 8.21 11.84
N GLY A 242 5.39 6.99 11.31
CA GLY A 242 5.57 5.76 12.06
C GLY A 242 4.59 5.70 13.24
N THR A 243 5.12 5.57 14.46
CA THR A 243 4.31 5.63 15.70
C THR A 243 4.27 7.03 16.33
N LEU A 244 4.95 8.04 15.78
CA LEU A 244 5.10 9.36 16.41
C LEU A 244 3.86 10.24 16.23
N GLU A 245 2.99 10.25 17.24
CA GLU A 245 1.86 11.19 17.31
C GLU A 245 1.91 12.09 18.55
N PRO A 246 1.44 13.35 18.44
CA PRO A 246 1.03 14.12 19.60
C PRO A 246 -0.25 13.53 20.20
N VAL A 247 -0.15 13.17 21.47
CA VAL A 247 -1.21 12.51 22.24
C VAL A 247 -1.94 13.54 23.10
N TYR A 248 -3.24 13.67 22.90
CA TYR A 248 -4.12 14.56 23.63
C TYR A 248 -5.05 13.80 24.58
N ASN A 249 -5.44 14.43 25.67
CA ASN A 249 -6.47 13.90 26.56
C ASN A 249 -7.90 14.25 26.09
N ASN A 250 -8.92 13.86 26.86
CA ASN A 250 -10.33 14.08 26.50
C ASN A 250 -10.77 15.56 26.47
N VAL A 251 -9.95 16.50 26.97
CA VAL A 251 -10.19 17.95 26.89
C VAL A 251 -9.22 18.64 25.92
N LEU A 252 -8.68 17.87 24.96
CA LEU A 252 -7.77 18.33 23.90
C LEU A 252 -6.50 19.05 24.41
N LYS A 253 -6.04 18.70 25.62
CA LYS A 253 -4.72 19.11 26.12
C LYS A 253 -3.69 18.06 25.71
N LEU A 254 -2.60 18.50 25.08
CA LEU A 254 -1.43 17.67 24.80
C LEU A 254 -0.84 17.12 26.12
N ILE A 255 -0.60 15.81 26.17
CA ILE A 255 -0.07 15.10 27.35
C ILE A 255 1.22 14.32 27.07
N SER A 256 1.48 13.90 25.83
CA SER A 256 2.76 13.29 25.44
C SER A 256 2.98 13.36 23.92
N LEU A 257 4.21 13.08 23.50
CA LEU A 257 4.53 12.61 22.14
C LEU A 257 4.85 11.11 22.24
N GLY A 258 4.33 10.28 21.35
CA GLY A 258 4.60 8.84 21.37
C GLY A 258 3.55 8.00 20.63
N PRO A 259 3.51 6.68 20.88
CA PRO A 259 2.73 5.73 20.08
C PRO A 259 1.26 6.14 19.89
N GLY A 260 0.90 6.44 18.66
CA GLY A 260 -0.46 6.74 18.22
C GLY A 260 -0.71 6.26 16.80
N VAL A 261 -1.91 6.57 16.32
CA VAL A 261 -2.38 6.27 14.97
C VAL A 261 -3.15 7.48 14.46
N GLU A 262 -3.23 7.66 13.15
CA GLU A 262 -3.98 8.75 12.52
C GLU A 262 -5.45 8.37 12.28
N TYR A 263 -6.34 9.37 12.20
CA TYR A 263 -7.74 9.25 11.81
C TYR A 263 -7.95 10.06 10.51
N PRO A 264 -8.68 9.56 9.49
CA PRO A 264 -9.69 8.48 9.54
C PRO A 264 -9.19 7.03 9.47
N ALA A 265 -7.90 6.78 9.21
CA ALA A 265 -7.35 5.42 9.13
C ALA A 265 -7.64 4.52 10.35
N SER A 266 -7.65 5.08 11.56
CA SER A 266 -7.98 4.36 12.79
C SER A 266 -9.46 3.99 12.97
N ASP A 267 -10.37 4.45 12.11
CA ASP A 267 -11.77 4.05 12.15
C ASP A 267 -11.94 2.55 11.80
N PRO A 268 -12.74 1.77 12.54
CA PRO A 268 -13.04 0.36 12.24
C PRO A 268 -13.84 0.11 10.95
N LEU A 269 -14.31 1.14 10.24
CA LEU A 269 -15.03 1.00 8.97
C LEU A 269 -14.21 1.44 7.75
N VAL A 270 -12.98 1.90 7.97
CA VAL A 270 -12.03 2.32 6.95
C VAL A 270 -11.01 1.22 6.72
N THR A 271 -10.65 0.97 5.46
CA THR A 271 -9.52 0.11 5.09
C THR A 271 -8.25 0.97 5.15
N SER A 272 -7.46 0.82 6.21
CA SER A 272 -6.25 1.59 6.39
C SER A 272 -5.10 1.02 5.55
N VAL A 273 -4.40 1.89 4.83
CA VAL A 273 -3.29 1.51 3.93
C VAL A 273 -1.96 2.07 4.43
N GLY A 274 -1.04 1.17 4.77
CA GLY A 274 0.34 1.48 5.12
C GLY A 274 1.32 1.43 3.93
N GLY A 275 2.59 1.66 4.24
CA GLY A 275 3.66 1.88 3.27
C GLY A 275 4.80 0.87 3.37
N THR A 276 5.26 0.40 2.21
CA THR A 276 6.43 -0.48 2.06
C THR A 276 7.58 0.20 1.32
N HIS A 277 8.79 -0.27 1.57
CA HIS A 277 9.93 -0.12 0.68
C HIS A 277 9.90 -1.25 -0.35
N LEU A 278 9.34 -0.99 -1.53
CA LEU A 278 9.25 -1.97 -2.62
C LEU A 278 10.60 -2.11 -3.34
N SER A 279 11.08 -3.35 -3.48
CA SER A 279 12.24 -3.68 -4.30
C SER A 279 11.88 -4.52 -5.53
N LEU A 280 12.09 -3.93 -6.71
CA LEU A 280 12.03 -4.62 -7.99
C LEU A 280 13.42 -4.96 -8.54
N SER A 281 13.48 -6.02 -9.32
CA SER A 281 14.64 -6.41 -10.13
C SER A 281 14.92 -5.36 -11.24
N PRO A 282 16.09 -5.42 -11.90
CA PRO A 282 16.40 -4.60 -13.07
C PRO A 282 15.33 -4.68 -14.18
N SER A 283 14.69 -5.84 -14.33
CA SER A 283 13.63 -6.10 -15.31
C SER A 283 12.20 -5.79 -14.81
N GLY A 284 12.07 -5.07 -13.68
CA GLY A 284 10.76 -4.68 -13.11
C GLY A 284 9.96 -5.84 -12.50
N ILE A 285 10.61 -6.95 -12.14
CA ILE A 285 9.97 -8.09 -11.47
C ILE A 285 10.01 -7.86 -9.96
N TYR A 286 8.90 -8.12 -9.26
CA TYR A 286 8.83 -8.11 -7.80
C TYR A 286 9.95 -8.96 -7.18
N GLN A 287 10.63 -8.46 -6.14
CA GLN A 287 11.60 -9.23 -5.36
C GLN A 287 11.16 -9.34 -3.90
N GLN A 288 11.08 -8.21 -3.20
CA GLN A 288 10.67 -8.14 -1.79
C GLN A 288 10.09 -6.77 -1.45
N GLU A 289 9.43 -6.72 -0.30
CA GLU A 289 9.00 -5.51 0.39
C GLU A 289 9.50 -5.54 1.83
N GLU A 290 9.76 -4.36 2.38
CA GLU A 290 10.08 -4.14 3.80
C GLU A 290 9.14 -3.06 4.33
N ALA A 291 8.81 -3.07 5.64
CA ALA A 291 8.05 -1.96 6.22
C ALA A 291 8.83 -0.64 6.07
N TRP A 292 8.16 0.39 5.55
CA TRP A 292 8.82 1.66 5.27
C TRP A 292 9.23 2.38 6.56
N SER A 293 10.54 2.57 6.73
CA SER A 293 11.13 3.54 7.67
C SER A 293 12.46 4.04 7.14
N ASN A 294 12.62 5.37 7.04
CA ASN A 294 13.91 6.03 6.85
C ASN A 294 13.82 7.53 7.22
N ARG A 295 14.87 8.30 6.88
CA ARG A 295 14.95 9.76 7.12
C ARG A 295 13.86 10.62 6.46
N LEU A 296 13.06 10.06 5.54
CA LEU A 296 11.97 10.75 4.84
C LEU A 296 10.59 10.49 5.47
N GLY A 297 10.48 9.58 6.45
CA GLY A 297 9.22 9.16 7.05
C GLY A 297 9.20 7.67 7.38
N ALA A 298 8.09 7.21 7.96
CA ALA A 298 7.84 5.80 8.25
C ALA A 298 6.33 5.48 8.19
N THR A 299 5.96 4.26 7.80
CA THR A 299 4.56 3.83 7.65
C THR A 299 3.76 3.96 8.96
N GLY A 300 2.67 4.70 8.94
CA GLY A 300 1.80 4.88 10.09
C GLY A 300 1.19 3.55 10.52
N GLY A 301 1.18 3.29 11.83
CA GLY A 301 0.68 2.01 12.33
C GLY A 301 0.89 1.82 13.82
N GLY A 302 0.09 0.93 14.41
CA GLY A 302 0.01 0.71 15.84
C GLY A 302 -1.41 0.35 16.27
N PHE A 303 -1.86 0.91 17.39
CA PHE A 303 -3.17 0.62 17.95
C PHE A 303 -3.92 1.89 18.36
N SER A 304 -5.19 1.93 18.02
CA SER A 304 -6.14 2.97 18.39
C SER A 304 -6.22 3.17 19.91
N ARG A 305 -6.47 4.43 20.32
CA ARG A 305 -6.79 4.87 21.68
C ARG A 305 -8.28 5.23 21.84
N ARG A 306 -9.07 5.23 20.76
CA ARG A 306 -10.49 5.61 20.72
C ARG A 306 -11.44 4.46 20.38
N PHE A 307 -11.01 3.53 19.54
CA PHE A 307 -11.81 2.44 19.00
C PHE A 307 -11.37 1.08 19.54
N LEU A 308 -12.34 0.30 20.02
CA LEU A 308 -12.12 -1.10 20.40
C LEU A 308 -11.75 -1.95 19.17
N ARG A 309 -11.11 -3.10 19.40
CA ARG A 309 -10.77 -4.03 18.32
C ARG A 309 -12.08 -4.53 17.66
N PRO A 310 -12.26 -4.36 16.35
CA PRO A 310 -13.38 -4.95 15.64
C PRO A 310 -13.19 -6.46 15.50
N SER A 311 -14.28 -7.22 15.49
CA SER A 311 -14.24 -8.70 15.53
C SER A 311 -13.51 -9.35 14.34
N TYR A 312 -13.42 -8.67 13.19
CA TYR A 312 -12.63 -9.16 12.06
C TYR A 312 -11.12 -9.27 12.39
N GLN A 313 -10.60 -8.43 13.30
CA GLN A 313 -9.23 -8.46 13.82
C GLN A 313 -9.02 -9.46 14.99
N ASP A 314 -10.02 -10.25 15.36
CA ASP A 314 -9.83 -11.28 16.40
C ASP A 314 -8.88 -12.40 15.94
N GLY A 315 -8.06 -12.91 16.86
CA GLY A 315 -7.22 -14.09 16.64
C GLY A 315 -5.81 -13.86 16.07
N PHE A 316 -5.44 -12.62 15.71
CA PHE A 316 -4.07 -12.34 15.28
C PHE A 316 -3.11 -12.25 16.47
N VAL A 317 -1.92 -12.85 16.31
CA VAL A 317 -0.84 -12.79 17.31
C VAL A 317 -0.49 -11.33 17.58
N GLY A 318 -0.39 -10.93 18.85
CA GLY A 318 -0.06 -9.54 19.22
C GLY A 318 -1.17 -8.49 18.92
N ALA A 319 -2.39 -8.89 18.57
CA ALA A 319 -3.51 -7.95 18.47
C ALA A 319 -3.86 -7.35 19.86
N SER A 320 -3.99 -6.02 19.91
CA SER A 320 -4.46 -5.28 21.10
C SER A 320 -5.95 -5.55 21.41
N ARG A 321 -6.46 -4.96 22.49
CA ARG A 321 -7.91 -4.80 22.74
C ARG A 321 -8.55 -3.67 21.92
N THR A 322 -7.74 -2.91 21.18
CA THR A 322 -8.14 -1.77 20.33
C THR A 322 -7.82 -2.01 18.86
N ARG A 323 -8.44 -1.25 17.95
CA ARG A 323 -8.28 -1.36 16.49
C ARG A 323 -6.80 -1.22 16.11
N GLY A 324 -6.23 -2.24 15.49
CA GLY A 324 -4.85 -2.24 14.97
C GLY A 324 -4.78 -1.59 13.59
N VAL A 325 -3.71 -0.85 13.29
CA VAL A 325 -3.49 -0.10 12.05
C VAL A 325 -2.10 -0.46 11.50
N PRO A 326 -1.90 -0.62 10.18
CA PRO A 326 -2.89 -0.55 9.10
C PRO A 326 -3.64 -1.88 8.89
N ASP A 327 -4.53 -1.94 7.90
CA ASP A 327 -5.19 -3.19 7.48
C ASP A 327 -4.41 -3.89 6.35
N VAL A 328 -3.85 -3.12 5.43
CA VAL A 328 -3.06 -3.56 4.27
C VAL A 328 -1.91 -2.58 4.03
N ALA A 329 -1.00 -2.89 3.11
CA ALA A 329 0.05 -1.98 2.70
C ALA A 329 0.19 -1.87 1.17
N TYR A 330 0.99 -0.92 0.72
CA TYR A 330 1.38 -0.70 -0.67
C TYR A 330 2.73 0.02 -0.71
N VAL A 331 3.35 0.20 -1.88
CA VAL A 331 4.58 1.02 -1.97
C VAL A 331 4.36 2.42 -1.41
N GLY A 332 5.22 2.81 -0.46
CA GLY A 332 5.13 4.08 0.25
C GLY A 332 6.46 4.77 0.52
N ASP A 333 7.62 4.09 0.45
CA ASP A 333 8.91 4.77 0.63
C ASP A 333 9.24 5.70 -0.55
N PRO A 334 9.40 7.03 -0.38
CA PRO A 334 9.78 7.94 -1.46
C PRO A 334 11.16 7.63 -2.09
N ARG A 335 12.00 6.80 -1.46
CA ARG A 335 13.26 6.30 -2.02
C ARG A 335 13.09 5.24 -3.12
N THR A 336 11.91 4.62 -3.18
CA THR A 336 11.47 3.61 -4.16
C THR A 336 10.02 3.89 -4.56
N GLY A 337 9.65 5.17 -4.57
CA GLY A 337 8.27 5.60 -4.64
C GLY A 337 7.73 5.66 -6.06
N VAL A 338 6.73 6.49 -6.25
CA VAL A 338 6.08 6.71 -7.52
C VAL A 338 6.38 8.11 -8.07
N PRO A 339 6.52 8.29 -9.39
CA PRO A 339 6.56 9.62 -9.98
C PRO A 339 5.17 10.23 -10.08
N ILE A 340 5.09 11.55 -9.97
CA ILE A 340 3.94 12.36 -10.37
C ILE A 340 4.37 13.48 -11.31
N ILE A 341 3.41 14.08 -12.01
CA ILE A 341 3.57 15.38 -12.64
C ILE A 341 2.93 16.45 -11.76
N PHE A 342 3.63 17.57 -11.57
CA PHE A 342 3.09 18.69 -10.82
C PHE A 342 3.64 20.02 -11.33
N SER A 343 2.75 20.93 -11.68
CA SER A 343 3.11 22.26 -12.16
C SER A 343 3.61 23.17 -11.05
N LEU A 344 4.94 23.35 -11.03
CA LEU A 344 5.63 24.36 -10.22
C LEU A 344 5.56 25.75 -10.88
N LYS A 345 6.14 26.77 -10.24
CA LYS A 345 6.24 28.13 -10.81
C LYS A 345 6.98 28.17 -12.16
N GLN A 346 7.83 27.18 -12.43
CA GLN A 346 8.63 27.02 -13.64
C GLN A 346 7.94 26.16 -14.72
N GLY A 347 6.72 25.69 -14.47
CA GLY A 347 5.97 24.77 -15.35
C GLY A 347 5.86 23.34 -14.78
N PRO A 348 5.31 22.40 -15.56
CA PRO A 348 5.21 20.98 -15.20
C PRO A 348 6.57 20.40 -14.80
N ALA A 349 6.61 19.72 -13.66
CA ALA A 349 7.80 19.07 -13.15
C ALA A 349 7.52 17.61 -12.82
N PHE A 350 8.47 16.75 -13.14
CA PHE A 350 8.48 15.34 -12.72
C PHE A 350 8.99 15.24 -11.27
N ILE A 351 8.15 14.73 -10.37
CA ILE A 351 8.46 14.66 -8.93
C ILE A 351 8.36 13.21 -8.43
N PRO A 352 9.43 12.58 -7.92
CA PRO A 352 9.31 11.35 -7.16
C PRO A 352 8.70 11.65 -5.78
N ILE A 353 7.62 10.94 -5.46
CA ILE A 353 6.88 11.04 -4.21
C ILE A 353 6.64 9.63 -3.63
N GLY A 354 6.18 9.58 -2.39
CA GLY A 354 5.80 8.36 -1.68
C GLY A 354 4.77 8.74 -0.64
N GLY A 355 4.95 8.25 0.58
CA GLY A 355 3.94 8.33 1.62
C GLY A 355 2.95 7.18 1.52
N THR A 356 2.27 6.91 2.63
CA THR A 356 1.10 6.01 2.68
C THR A 356 -0.05 6.53 1.81
N SER A 357 -0.05 7.84 1.54
CA SER A 357 -0.81 8.54 0.51
C SER A 357 -0.66 7.97 -0.90
N ALA A 358 0.49 7.40 -1.28
CA ALA A 358 0.59 6.74 -2.59
C ALA A 358 -0.24 5.44 -2.62
N GLY A 359 -0.40 4.76 -1.48
CA GLY A 359 -1.08 3.47 -1.38
C GLY A 359 -2.61 3.55 -1.32
N ALA A 360 -3.17 4.51 -0.58
CA ALA A 360 -4.62 4.66 -0.41
C ALA A 360 -5.43 4.79 -1.72
N PRO A 361 -5.10 5.70 -2.67
CA PRO A 361 -5.82 5.83 -3.94
C PRO A 361 -5.62 4.60 -4.83
N GLN A 362 -4.46 3.94 -4.78
CA GLN A 362 -4.20 2.71 -5.53
C GLN A 362 -5.01 1.53 -4.99
N TRP A 363 -5.20 1.41 -3.68
CA TRP A 363 -6.10 0.41 -3.10
C TRP A 363 -7.58 0.69 -3.40
N ALA A 364 -8.00 1.96 -3.44
CA ALA A 364 -9.32 2.34 -3.91
C ALA A 364 -9.52 1.97 -5.41
N ALA A 365 -8.50 2.20 -6.24
CA ALA A 365 -8.50 1.78 -7.63
C ALA A 365 -8.57 0.25 -7.79
N LEU A 366 -7.81 -0.52 -7.00
CA LEU A 366 -7.93 -1.98 -6.94
C LEU A 366 -9.34 -2.44 -6.55
N ALA A 367 -9.99 -1.74 -5.62
CA ALA A 367 -11.35 -2.06 -5.22
C ALA A 367 -12.38 -1.82 -6.34
N VAL A 368 -12.22 -0.80 -7.21
CA VAL A 368 -13.08 -0.67 -8.39
C VAL A 368 -12.79 -1.72 -9.47
N LEU A 369 -11.54 -2.17 -9.65
CA LEU A 369 -11.25 -3.36 -10.48
C LEU A 369 -12.00 -4.59 -9.94
N GLY A 370 -11.98 -4.77 -8.61
CA GLY A 370 -12.73 -5.82 -7.91
C GLY A 370 -14.25 -5.71 -8.07
N ASN A 371 -14.80 -4.50 -8.02
CA ASN A 371 -16.22 -4.25 -8.24
C ASN A 371 -16.64 -4.61 -9.68
N GLN A 372 -15.84 -4.20 -10.68
CA GLN A 372 -16.09 -4.53 -12.08
C GLN A 372 -16.07 -6.06 -12.28
N LEU A 373 -15.11 -6.76 -11.67
CA LEU A 373 -14.99 -8.22 -11.73
C LEU A 373 -16.16 -8.93 -11.01
N ALA A 374 -16.71 -8.33 -9.96
CA ALA A 374 -17.88 -8.85 -9.24
C ALA A 374 -19.23 -8.51 -9.91
N GLY A 375 -19.27 -7.55 -10.84
CA GLY A 375 -20.51 -6.97 -11.38
C GLY A 375 -21.34 -6.18 -10.36
N ARG A 376 -20.74 -5.82 -9.21
CA ARG A 376 -21.38 -5.12 -8.08
C ARG A 376 -20.32 -4.48 -7.20
N ARG A 377 -20.72 -3.55 -6.32
CA ARG A 377 -19.83 -3.09 -5.24
C ARG A 377 -19.43 -4.26 -4.33
N LEU A 378 -18.15 -4.35 -4.00
CA LEU A 378 -17.62 -5.24 -2.98
C LEU A 378 -17.99 -4.77 -1.56
N GLY A 379 -18.07 -3.45 -1.36
CA GLY A 379 -18.44 -2.84 -0.08
C GLY A 379 -17.30 -2.81 0.93
N PHE A 380 -17.65 -2.83 2.22
CA PHE A 380 -16.66 -2.78 3.30
C PHE A 380 -15.76 -4.02 3.30
N LEU A 381 -14.47 -3.85 2.98
CA LEU A 381 -13.57 -4.96 2.65
C LEU A 381 -12.98 -5.69 3.86
N ASN A 382 -12.75 -5.00 4.98
CA ASN A 382 -11.95 -5.54 6.09
C ASN A 382 -12.41 -6.96 6.52
N PRO A 383 -13.71 -7.26 6.77
CA PRO A 383 -14.14 -8.61 7.16
C PRO A 383 -13.68 -9.70 6.17
N SER A 384 -13.72 -9.42 4.88
CA SER A 384 -13.31 -10.35 3.82
C SER A 384 -11.78 -10.46 3.70
N LEU A 385 -11.04 -9.35 3.83
CA LEU A 385 -9.58 -9.34 3.84
C LEU A 385 -9.02 -10.16 5.02
N TYR A 386 -9.54 -9.91 6.23
CA TYR A 386 -9.12 -10.65 7.42
C TYR A 386 -9.61 -12.10 7.44
N ALA A 387 -10.73 -12.44 6.78
CA ALA A 387 -11.13 -13.83 6.56
C ALA A 387 -10.16 -14.57 5.60
N LEU A 388 -9.72 -13.90 4.52
CA LEU A 388 -8.72 -14.45 3.59
C LEU A 388 -7.36 -14.67 4.25
N SER A 389 -6.93 -13.78 5.15
CA SER A 389 -5.65 -13.94 5.88
C SER A 389 -5.63 -15.10 6.88
N LYS A 390 -6.80 -15.59 7.31
CA LYS A 390 -6.95 -16.81 8.13
C LYS A 390 -7.03 -18.09 7.29
N ASN A 391 -7.04 -17.97 5.96
CA ASN A 391 -7.10 -19.10 5.03
C ASN A 391 -5.68 -19.51 4.59
N PRO A 392 -5.38 -20.80 4.36
CA PRO A 392 -4.10 -21.25 3.77
C PRO A 392 -3.72 -20.59 2.43
N PHE A 393 -4.67 -19.97 1.73
CA PHE A 393 -4.46 -19.21 0.50
C PHE A 393 -3.89 -17.79 0.72
N TYR A 394 -3.75 -17.31 1.96
CA TYR A 394 -3.14 -16.01 2.32
C TYR A 394 -1.85 -15.66 1.53
N PRO A 395 -0.78 -16.48 1.51
CA PRO A 395 0.47 -16.20 0.78
C PRO A 395 0.33 -16.29 -0.76
N HIS A 396 -0.90 -16.42 -1.27
CA HIS A 396 -1.22 -16.34 -2.69
C HIS A 396 -2.08 -15.13 -3.04
N VAL A 397 -2.61 -14.40 -2.06
CA VAL A 397 -3.41 -13.17 -2.26
C VAL A 397 -2.75 -11.92 -1.68
N PHE A 398 -1.78 -12.07 -0.77
CA PHE A 398 -0.92 -10.98 -0.31
C PHE A 398 0.56 -11.34 -0.45
N HIS A 399 1.38 -10.31 -0.64
CA HIS A 399 2.80 -10.33 -0.33
C HIS A 399 2.97 -9.98 1.16
N ASP A 400 3.17 -11.01 1.98
CA ASP A 400 3.43 -10.89 3.42
C ASP A 400 4.79 -10.20 3.66
N VAL A 401 4.81 -9.14 4.48
CA VAL A 401 6.03 -8.33 4.68
C VAL A 401 6.74 -8.77 5.95
N LEU A 402 7.90 -9.40 5.81
CA LEU A 402 8.55 -10.14 6.90
C LEU A 402 9.69 -9.38 7.58
N SER A 403 10.01 -8.16 7.15
CA SER A 403 11.18 -7.40 7.60
C SER A 403 10.96 -5.89 7.57
N GLY A 404 11.75 -5.18 8.36
CA GLY A 404 11.61 -3.74 8.62
C GLY A 404 10.77 -3.44 9.87
N SER A 405 10.56 -2.16 10.14
CA SER A 405 9.70 -1.67 11.23
C SER A 405 9.18 -0.29 10.88
N ASN A 406 8.16 0.20 11.58
CA ASN A 406 7.75 1.61 11.51
C ASN A 406 8.38 2.52 12.58
N THR A 407 9.56 2.15 13.08
CA THR A 407 10.35 3.01 13.98
C THR A 407 10.74 4.30 13.27
N LEU A 408 10.41 5.48 13.82
CA LEU A 408 10.83 6.75 13.25
C LEU A 408 12.06 7.32 13.97
N ALA A 409 13.11 7.66 13.22
CA ALA A 409 14.27 8.38 13.73
C ALA A 409 14.23 9.86 13.30
N VAL A 410 14.11 10.76 14.27
CA VAL A 410 14.10 12.22 14.05
C VAL A 410 15.47 12.79 14.43
N HIS A 411 16.15 13.39 13.46
CA HIS A 411 17.42 14.07 13.70
C HIS A 411 17.16 15.53 14.10
N VAL A 412 17.49 15.88 15.34
CA VAL A 412 17.32 17.22 15.90
C VAL A 412 18.68 17.76 16.32
N LEU A 413 19.14 18.82 15.65
CA LEU A 413 20.48 19.40 15.81
C LEU A 413 21.59 18.36 15.59
N ARG A 414 22.29 17.94 16.65
CA ARG A 414 23.36 16.92 16.63
C ARG A 414 22.92 15.58 17.25
N SER A 415 21.65 15.45 17.61
CA SER A 415 21.09 14.28 18.30
C SER A 415 20.08 13.55 17.44
N THR A 416 19.96 12.24 17.62
CA THR A 416 18.90 11.43 16.99
C THR A 416 17.94 10.95 18.07
N VAL A 417 16.67 11.29 17.95
CA VAL A 417 15.60 10.78 18.81
C VAL A 417 14.87 9.70 18.04
N SER A 418 14.89 8.47 18.55
CA SER A 418 14.16 7.34 17.97
C SER A 418 12.84 7.14 18.69
N PHE A 419 11.77 6.96 17.94
CA PHE A 419 10.44 6.59 18.41
C PHE A 419 10.20 5.14 18.01
N PRO A 420 10.30 4.18 18.95
CA PRO A 420 10.19 2.75 18.64
C PRO A 420 8.86 2.41 17.99
N GLY A 421 8.94 1.69 16.88
CA GLY A 421 7.80 1.17 16.14
C GLY A 421 7.53 -0.31 16.42
N TYR A 422 6.63 -0.86 15.62
CA TYR A 422 6.36 -2.28 15.51
C TYR A 422 7.17 -2.86 14.34
N ASN A 423 7.68 -4.07 14.51
CA ASN A 423 8.37 -4.80 13.45
C ASN A 423 7.37 -5.50 12.54
N ALA A 424 7.69 -5.55 11.25
CA ALA A 424 6.99 -6.39 10.30
C ALA A 424 7.29 -7.87 10.57
N ARG A 425 6.35 -8.76 10.26
CA ARG A 425 6.43 -10.20 10.58
C ARG A 425 5.38 -11.00 9.81
N GLN A 426 5.42 -12.32 9.94
CA GLN A 426 4.44 -13.21 9.31
C GLN A 426 2.99 -12.91 9.75
N GLY A 427 2.11 -12.71 8.76
CA GLY A 427 0.69 -12.41 8.96
C GLY A 427 0.46 -10.96 9.39
N TRP A 428 -0.66 -10.68 10.07
CA TRP A 428 -0.99 -9.29 10.41
C TRP A 428 0.02 -8.66 11.38
N ASP A 429 0.51 -7.45 11.05
CA ASP A 429 1.32 -6.63 11.95
C ASP A 429 0.95 -5.13 11.94
N PRO A 430 1.32 -4.36 13.00
CA PRO A 430 0.98 -2.94 13.12
C PRO A 430 1.93 -1.98 12.35
N ALA A 431 2.61 -2.43 11.29
CA ALA A 431 3.40 -1.60 10.40
C ALA A 431 2.93 -1.71 8.93
N THR A 432 2.60 -2.93 8.50
CA THR A 432 2.20 -3.27 7.11
C THR A 432 0.87 -4.03 7.01
N GLY A 433 0.20 -4.30 8.12
CA GLY A 433 -1.13 -4.92 8.12
C GLY A 433 -1.05 -6.35 7.57
N LEU A 434 -1.91 -6.69 6.62
CA LEU A 434 -1.89 -7.96 5.87
C LEU A 434 -0.87 -8.00 4.72
N GLY A 435 0.01 -7.00 4.61
CA GLY A 435 0.94 -6.86 3.49
C GLY A 435 0.31 -6.25 2.24
N SER A 436 1.00 -6.35 1.10
CA SER A 436 0.57 -5.75 -0.17
C SER A 436 -0.20 -6.75 -1.05
N PRO A 437 -0.96 -6.31 -2.06
CA PRO A 437 -1.88 -7.19 -2.79
C PRO A 437 -1.20 -7.98 -3.91
N VAL A 438 -1.51 -9.27 -4.01
CA VAL A 438 -1.42 -10.03 -5.27
C VAL A 438 -2.74 -9.82 -6.02
N ALA A 439 -2.85 -8.69 -6.72
CA ALA A 439 -4.14 -8.09 -7.09
C ALA A 439 -5.06 -9.02 -7.89
N ASN A 440 -4.55 -9.68 -8.94
CA ASN A 440 -5.33 -10.63 -9.73
C ASN A 440 -6.00 -11.71 -8.87
N ARG A 441 -5.26 -12.34 -7.94
CA ARG A 441 -5.78 -13.43 -7.09
C ARG A 441 -6.66 -12.90 -5.98
N LEU A 442 -6.27 -11.80 -5.34
CA LEU A 442 -7.04 -11.17 -4.25
C LEU A 442 -8.41 -10.71 -4.72
N LEU A 443 -8.47 -9.95 -5.83
CA LEU A 443 -9.72 -9.38 -6.32
C LEU A 443 -10.66 -10.47 -6.86
N ILE A 444 -10.13 -11.52 -7.48
CA ILE A 444 -10.94 -12.70 -7.87
C ILE A 444 -11.52 -13.40 -6.62
N ALA A 445 -10.76 -13.54 -5.53
CA ALA A 445 -11.26 -14.13 -4.29
C ALA A 445 -12.35 -13.29 -3.61
N LEU A 446 -12.16 -11.97 -3.55
CA LEU A 446 -13.15 -11.02 -3.00
C LEU A 446 -14.43 -10.99 -3.83
N ALA A 447 -14.33 -10.93 -5.16
CA ALA A 447 -15.48 -10.84 -6.06
C ALA A 447 -16.39 -12.08 -6.02
N GLN A 448 -15.79 -13.27 -6.02
CA GLN A 448 -16.55 -14.53 -6.00
C GLN A 448 -17.19 -14.83 -4.64
N ASN A 449 -16.79 -14.11 -3.57
CA ASN A 449 -17.15 -14.40 -2.18
C ASN A 449 -16.93 -15.88 -1.80
N LYS A 450 -15.92 -16.50 -2.43
CA LYS A 450 -15.53 -17.89 -2.27
C LYS A 450 -14.08 -17.94 -1.85
N LEU A 451 -13.83 -18.49 -0.68
CA LEU A 451 -12.52 -19.01 -0.32
C LEU A 451 -12.18 -20.10 -1.35
N PHE A 452 -11.18 -19.85 -2.21
CA PHE A 452 -10.78 -20.83 -3.21
C PHE A 452 -10.21 -22.07 -2.54
N ASN A 453 -10.92 -23.20 -2.67
CA ASN A 453 -10.20 -24.47 -2.81
C ASN A 453 -9.38 -24.39 -4.10
N PRO A 454 -8.14 -24.93 -4.13
CA PRO A 454 -7.22 -24.72 -5.23
C PRO A 454 -7.74 -25.35 -6.53
N ILE A 455 -8.24 -24.52 -7.44
CA ILE A 455 -8.63 -24.95 -8.79
C ILE A 455 -7.38 -24.92 -9.67
N THR A 456 -7.00 -26.09 -10.18
CA THR A 456 -6.08 -26.20 -11.31
C THR A 456 -6.67 -25.44 -12.50
N LEU A 457 -5.98 -24.41 -12.98
CA LEU A 457 -6.38 -23.64 -14.16
C LEU A 457 -6.37 -24.54 -15.41
N HIS A 458 -7.50 -25.18 -15.72
CA HIS A 458 -7.70 -25.84 -16.99
C HIS A 458 -7.83 -24.78 -18.08
N TYR A 459 -6.70 -24.49 -18.73
CA TYR A 459 -6.63 -23.66 -19.92
C TYR A 459 -7.37 -24.36 -21.08
N THR A 460 -8.65 -24.06 -21.24
CA THR A 460 -9.45 -24.53 -22.39
C THR A 460 -8.99 -23.81 -23.65
N LYS A 461 -7.99 -24.41 -24.31
CA LYS A 461 -7.49 -23.99 -25.61
C LYS A 461 -8.67 -24.04 -26.61
N LYS A 462 -9.26 -22.89 -26.95
CA LYS A 462 -10.24 -22.79 -28.04
C LYS A 462 -9.54 -23.17 -29.35
N THR A 463 -9.69 -24.42 -29.78
CA THR A 463 -9.36 -24.84 -31.13
C THR A 463 -10.40 -24.27 -32.09
N THR A 464 -10.06 -23.16 -32.74
CA THR A 464 -10.77 -22.67 -33.92
C THR A 464 -10.64 -23.71 -35.04
N SER A 465 -11.75 -24.40 -35.35
CA SER A 465 -11.83 -25.31 -36.48
C SER A 465 -11.92 -24.52 -37.80
N ALA A 466 -10.76 -24.17 -38.36
CA ALA A 466 -10.69 -23.70 -39.74
C ALA A 466 -11.12 -24.84 -40.68
N ARG A 467 -12.33 -24.74 -41.26
CA ARG A 467 -12.78 -25.64 -42.33
C ARG A 467 -12.03 -25.30 -43.62
N MET A 468 -10.87 -25.94 -43.82
CA MET A 468 -10.16 -25.91 -45.09
C MET A 468 -10.73 -26.98 -46.03
N TYR A 469 -11.43 -26.56 -47.09
CA TYR A 469 -11.88 -27.45 -48.15
C TYR A 469 -10.70 -27.80 -49.07
N ILE A 470 -10.40 -29.09 -49.22
CA ILE A 470 -9.45 -29.60 -50.22
C ILE A 470 -10.13 -30.79 -50.93
N PRO A 471 -10.24 -30.79 -52.27
CA PRO A 471 -10.99 -31.81 -52.99
C PRO A 471 -10.21 -33.13 -53.13
N LEU A 472 -10.92 -34.25 -53.00
CA LEU A 472 -10.39 -35.60 -53.15
C LEU A 472 -9.95 -35.90 -54.59
N ARG A 473 -8.72 -36.40 -54.76
CA ARG A 473 -8.35 -37.29 -55.88
C ARG A 473 -7.77 -38.60 -55.36
N ARG A 474 -8.14 -39.69 -56.03
CA ARG A 474 -7.74 -41.08 -55.74
C ARG A 474 -6.28 -41.32 -56.17
N HIS A 475 -5.55 -42.20 -55.48
CA HIS A 475 -5.10 -43.50 -56.02
C HIS A 475 -4.23 -44.35 -55.04
N TRP A 476 -4.67 -45.60 -54.86
CA TRP A 476 -3.93 -46.88 -54.85
C TRP A 476 -2.66 -47.20 -54.02
N HIS A 477 -2.74 -48.41 -53.42
CA HIS A 477 -1.71 -49.48 -53.23
C HIS A 477 -0.71 -49.49 -52.04
N LEU A 478 -0.80 -50.60 -51.26
CA LEU A 478 0.26 -51.53 -50.77
C LEU A 478 1.38 -50.99 -49.81
N ALA A 479 1.97 -51.76 -48.86
CA ALA A 479 1.67 -53.06 -48.25
C ALA A 479 2.52 -53.35 -46.97
N PHE A 480 1.94 -54.12 -46.02
CA PHE A 480 2.52 -55.18 -45.14
C PHE A 480 3.71 -55.01 -44.15
N TYR A 481 3.73 -55.98 -43.21
CA TYR A 481 4.68 -56.35 -42.13
C TYR A 481 4.63 -55.56 -40.79
N GLY A 482 4.67 -56.18 -39.59
CA GLY A 482 4.53 -57.61 -39.22
C GLY A 482 5.43 -58.07 -38.05
N PHE A 483 4.86 -58.80 -37.06
CA PHE A 483 5.53 -59.61 -35.99
C PHE A 483 6.31 -58.87 -34.85
N THR A 484 6.51 -59.38 -33.60
CA THR A 484 5.72 -60.22 -32.65
C THR A 484 6.30 -60.14 -31.20
N ARG A 485 5.48 -60.58 -30.22
CA ARG A 485 5.73 -60.82 -28.77
C ARG A 485 7.04 -61.54 -28.36
N HIS A 486 7.52 -61.29 -27.13
CA HIS A 486 7.62 -62.20 -25.94
C HIS A 486 8.61 -61.60 -24.88
N ARG A 487 8.75 -62.02 -23.60
CA ARG A 487 7.90 -62.35 -22.42
C ARG A 487 8.89 -62.76 -21.27
N HIS A 488 8.58 -62.43 -20.00
CA HIS A 488 9.14 -62.98 -18.74
C HIS A 488 10.58 -62.64 -18.23
N TYR A 489 10.67 -62.18 -16.97
CA TYR A 489 11.13 -63.02 -15.83
C TYR A 489 10.60 -62.50 -14.47
N ARG A 490 10.63 -63.35 -13.41
CA ARG A 490 10.05 -63.08 -12.06
C ARG A 490 10.75 -63.95 -10.99
N ARG A 491 11.19 -63.39 -9.85
CA ARG A 491 11.41 -64.02 -8.51
C ARG A 491 11.91 -62.93 -7.53
N ILE A 492 11.26 -62.62 -6.40
CA ILE A 492 11.03 -63.36 -5.13
C ILE A 492 12.24 -63.33 -4.18
N TYR A 493 12.07 -62.69 -3.02
CA TYR A 493 12.31 -63.28 -1.69
C TYR A 493 11.34 -62.69 -0.66
N ARG A 494 11.06 -63.42 0.43
CA ARG A 494 10.06 -63.12 1.49
C ARG A 494 10.47 -63.84 2.78
N ARG A 495 9.93 -63.40 3.94
CA ARG A 495 10.03 -63.95 5.34
C ARG A 495 10.99 -63.18 6.29
N ALA A 496 10.72 -63.03 7.59
CA ALA A 496 9.49 -63.29 8.38
C ALA A 496 9.56 -62.80 9.86
N LEU A 497 8.38 -62.53 10.46
CA LEU A 497 7.92 -62.78 11.87
C LEU A 497 8.68 -62.12 13.07
N ILE A 498 8.04 -61.37 14.00
CA ILE A 498 7.20 -61.73 15.21
C ILE A 498 8.08 -61.88 16.51
N LEU A 499 7.69 -61.69 17.79
CA LEU A 499 6.42 -61.54 18.58
C LEU A 499 6.68 -60.68 19.87
N HIS A 500 5.63 -60.06 20.46
CA HIS A 500 5.44 -59.74 21.93
C HIS A 500 6.46 -58.86 22.72
N SER A 501 6.19 -58.36 23.95
CA SER A 501 4.97 -57.87 24.65
C SER A 501 5.35 -57.13 25.98
N ASP A 502 4.38 -56.47 26.61
CA ASP A 502 4.21 -56.23 28.06
C ASP A 502 4.92 -55.12 28.89
N TYR A 503 4.05 -54.31 29.52
CA TYR A 503 4.02 -53.75 30.90
C TYR A 503 5.28 -53.21 31.61
N LEU A 504 5.15 -51.98 32.16
CA LEU A 504 5.09 -51.74 33.63
C LEU A 504 4.62 -50.33 34.03
N HIS A 505 4.22 -50.18 35.30
CA HIS A 505 3.54 -49.02 35.90
C HIS A 505 4.48 -47.94 36.49
N CYS A 506 3.94 -46.71 36.65
CA CYS A 506 3.92 -45.79 37.82
C CYS A 506 4.79 -46.08 39.08
N PRO A 507 5.08 -45.08 39.97
CA PRO A 507 4.23 -43.90 40.28
C PRO A 507 4.93 -42.56 40.60
N LEU A 508 4.09 -41.61 41.04
CA LEU A 508 4.37 -40.29 41.62
C LEU A 508 5.44 -40.25 42.73
N TYR A 509 6.05 -39.07 42.91
CA TYR A 509 6.21 -38.46 44.22
C TYR A 509 5.82 -36.98 44.17
N GLY A 510 5.04 -36.53 45.15
CA GLY A 510 4.79 -35.12 45.42
C GLY A 510 5.28 -34.76 46.82
N TYR A 511 5.66 -33.52 47.03
CA TYR A 511 5.84 -32.94 48.36
C TYR A 511 5.21 -31.54 48.41
N VAL A 512 4.34 -31.36 49.40
CA VAL A 512 3.79 -30.07 49.83
C VAL A 512 4.45 -29.73 51.16
N PHE A 513 4.91 -28.49 51.34
CA PHE A 513 5.12 -27.93 52.68
C PHE A 513 4.79 -26.43 52.72
N PHE A 514 4.50 -25.95 53.93
CA PHE A 514 3.73 -24.74 54.22
C PHE A 514 4.56 -23.45 54.35
N HIS A 515 3.84 -22.31 54.22
CA HIS A 515 4.03 -20.98 54.80
C HIS A 515 5.39 -20.52 55.37
N PHE A 516 5.76 -19.27 55.06
CA PHE A 516 5.74 -18.20 56.08
C PHE A 516 5.52 -16.80 55.46
N TYR A 517 4.91 -15.89 56.23
CA TYR A 517 4.74 -14.47 55.89
C TYR A 517 6.05 -13.69 56.00
N HIS A 518 6.25 -12.67 55.16
CA HIS A 518 6.67 -11.35 55.67
C HIS A 518 6.34 -10.20 54.70
N THR A 519 5.71 -9.16 55.25
CA THR A 519 5.43 -7.87 54.60
C THR A 519 6.64 -6.94 54.68
N TYR A 520 6.93 -6.14 53.63
CA TYR A 520 7.44 -4.78 53.81
C TYR A 520 7.08 -3.85 52.62
N THR A 521 6.79 -2.59 52.95
CA THR A 521 6.28 -1.52 52.07
C THR A 521 7.40 -0.64 51.48
N PRO A 522 7.11 0.25 50.50
CA PRO A 522 8.12 0.73 49.55
C PRO A 522 8.91 1.97 50.03
N ARG A 523 10.06 2.24 49.39
CA ARG A 523 10.72 3.55 49.41
C ARG A 523 10.64 4.23 48.04
N ARG A 524 10.05 5.43 48.05
CA ARG A 524 10.39 6.49 47.09
C ARG A 524 11.83 6.95 47.37
N LEU A 525 12.53 7.37 46.33
CA LEU A 525 13.55 8.41 46.43
C LEU A 525 13.35 9.39 45.28
N ILE A 526 13.45 10.67 45.59
CA ILE A 526 13.29 11.79 44.67
C ILE A 526 14.66 12.43 44.53
N CYS A 527 15.12 12.61 43.29
CA CYS A 527 15.83 13.78 42.77
C CYS A 527 15.75 13.72 41.25
#